data_AF-A0A6G8NLX8-F1
#
_entry.id   AF-A0A6G8NLX8-F1
#
_cell.length_a   1.000
_cell.length_b   1.000
_cell.length_c   1.000
_cell.angle_alpha   90.00
_cell.angle_beta   90.00
_cell.angle_gamma   90.00
#
_symmetry.space_group_name_H-M   'P 1'
#
loop_
_entity.id
_entity.type
_entity.pdbx_description
1 polymer ?
#
loop_
_entity_poly.entity_id
_entity_poly.type
_entity_poly.pdbx_seq_one_letter_code
_entity_poly.pdbx_strand_id
1 'polypeptide(L)' 'MSSSTAYRHAGRTWFPPVIFDMIIERVAGGESVATICEDQSMPSKSTVYNAISEDPLLSKRFADATRTAVEKRAKQSA' A
#
# COMPACT_ATOMS: atom_id res chain seq x y z
N MET A 1 -1.78 -21.36 20.71
CA MET A 1 -1.81 -20.82 19.34
C MET A 1 -1.16 -19.43 19.39
N SER A 2 0.17 -19.37 19.32
CA SER A 2 0.93 -18.11 19.31
C SER A 2 1.14 -17.67 17.86
N SER A 3 0.24 -16.82 17.36
CA SER A 3 0.46 -16.12 16.09
C SER A 3 1.51 -15.03 16.33
N SER A 4 2.75 -15.33 15.96
CA SER A 4 3.91 -14.45 16.03
C SER A 4 3.84 -13.36 14.94
N THR A 5 2.92 -12.40 15.08
CA THR A 5 2.85 -11.16 14.26
C THR A 5 3.76 -10.05 14.81
N ALA A 6 4.84 -10.42 15.51
CA ALA A 6 5.86 -9.48 15.94
C ALA A 6 6.93 -9.41 14.83
N TYR A 7 6.73 -8.51 13.88
CA TYR A 7 7.72 -8.15 12.86
C TYR A 7 8.99 -7.65 13.58
N ARG A 8 10.04 -8.46 13.57
CA ARG A 8 11.25 -8.28 14.40
C ARG A 8 12.20 -7.22 13.81
N HIS A 9 12.54 -6.24 14.66
CA HIS A 9 13.87 -5.67 14.96
C HIS A 9 14.52 -4.54 14.12
N ALA A 10 15.06 -3.58 14.90
CA ALA A 10 16.24 -2.72 14.69
C ALA A 10 16.34 -1.90 13.38
N GLY A 11 15.92 -0.63 13.45
CA GLY A 11 16.26 0.40 12.46
C GLY A 11 15.26 0.62 11.32
N ARG A 12 14.20 -0.20 11.23
CA ARG A 12 13.16 -0.08 10.19
C ARG A 12 11.95 0.67 10.75
N THR A 13 11.55 1.78 10.12
CA THR A 13 10.32 2.52 10.47
C THR A 13 9.12 1.61 10.25
N TRP A 14 8.50 1.17 11.34
CA TRP A 14 7.31 0.33 11.32
C TRP A 14 6.07 1.19 11.07
N PHE A 15 5.27 0.80 10.08
CA PHE A 15 3.98 1.43 9.81
C PHE A 15 2.85 0.46 10.16
N PRO A 16 1.81 0.90 10.88
CA PRO A 16 0.70 0.04 11.20
C PRO A 16 -0.07 -0.36 9.93
N PRO A 17 -0.73 -1.54 9.91
CA PRO A 17 -1.42 -2.07 8.73
C PRO A 17 -2.46 -1.10 8.15
N VAL A 18 -3.09 -0.29 9.01
CA VAL A 18 -4.03 0.77 8.61
C VAL A 18 -3.44 1.77 7.61
N ILE A 19 -2.13 2.03 7.66
CA ILE A 19 -1.47 2.92 6.70
C ILE A 19 -1.45 2.28 5.30
N PHE A 20 -1.18 0.98 5.23
CA PHE A 20 -1.20 0.25 3.97
C PHE A 20 -2.61 0.10 3.41
N ASP A 21 -3.61 -0.10 4.28
CA ASP A 21 -5.02 -0.07 3.88
C ASP A 21 -5.39 1.28 3.25
N MET A 22 -5.01 2.39 3.89
CA MET A 22 -5.23 3.73 3.35
C MET A 22 -4.54 3.96 2.00
N ILE A 23 -3.32 3.43 1.80
CA ILE A 23 -2.63 3.50 0.51
C ILE A 23 -3.41 2.73 -0.55
N ILE A 24 -3.86 1.51 -0.24
CA ILE A 24 -4.64 0.67 -1.16
C ILE A 24 -5.95 1.35 -1.55
N GLU A 25 -6.67 1.93 -0.59
CA GLU A 25 -7.92 2.66 -0.85
C GLU A 25 -7.71 3.85 -1.78
N ARG A 26 -6.68 4.65 -1.54
CA ARG A 26 -6.31 5.80 -2.38
C ARG A 26 -5.88 5.38 -3.78
N VAL A 27 -5.08 4.32 -3.88
CA VAL A 27 -4.70 3.73 -5.19
C VAL A 27 -5.93 3.24 -5.94
N ALA A 28 -6.85 2.53 -5.28
CA ALA A 28 -8.12 2.12 -5.88
C ALA A 28 -9.04 3.32 -6.24
N GLY A 29 -8.78 4.49 -5.66
CA GLY A 29 -9.37 5.77 -6.03
C GLY A 29 -8.76 6.41 -7.29
N GLY A 30 -7.62 5.91 -7.76
CA GLY A 30 -6.87 6.46 -8.90
C GLY A 30 -5.72 7.38 -8.51
N GLU A 31 -5.44 7.54 -7.22
CA GLU A 31 -4.33 8.33 -6.73
C GLU A 31 -3.00 7.58 -6.87
N SER A 32 -1.93 8.29 -7.19
CA SER A 32 -0.62 7.66 -7.39
C SER A 32 0.06 7.42 -6.05
N VAL A 33 0.71 6.26 -5.88
CA VAL A 33 1.56 5.98 -4.70
C VAL A 33 2.60 7.09 -4.49
N ALA A 34 3.07 7.70 -5.58
CA ALA A 34 3.99 8.81 -5.50
C ALA A 34 3.43 9.99 -4.70
N THR A 35 2.20 10.40 -5.00
CA THR A 35 1.48 11.48 -4.31
C THR A 35 1.12 11.09 -2.89
N ILE A 36 0.68 9.85 -2.67
CA ILE A 36 0.30 9.37 -1.33
C ILE A 36 1.52 9.39 -0.39
N CYS A 37 2.69 8.98 -0.87
CA CYS A 37 3.93 8.95 -0.09
C CYS A 37 4.58 10.34 0.10
N GLU A 38 4.03 11.42 -0.45
CA GLU A 38 4.49 12.79 -0.19
C GLU A 38 3.99 13.33 1.16
N ASP A 39 2.96 12.70 1.74
CA ASP A 39 2.47 13.07 3.08
C ASP A 39 3.50 12.66 4.15
N GLN A 40 3.78 13.59 5.07
CA GLN A 40 4.65 13.43 6.23
C GLN A 40 4.29 12.25 7.15
N SER A 41 3.02 11.80 7.13
CA SER A 41 2.55 10.64 7.90
C SER A 41 2.64 9.32 7.14
N MET A 42 3.05 9.36 5.87
CA MET A 42 3.07 8.20 4.97
C MET A 42 4.47 7.61 4.80
N PRO A 43 4.59 6.30 4.60
CA PRO A 43 5.85 5.64 4.29
C PRO A 43 6.42 6.17 2.98
N SER A 44 7.75 6.16 2.88
CA SER A 44 8.42 6.41 1.61
C SER A 44 8.03 5.35 0.56
N LYS A 45 8.12 5.69 -0.72
CA LYS A 45 7.83 4.74 -1.82
C LYS A 45 8.63 3.44 -1.67
N SER A 46 9.91 3.54 -1.32
CA SER A 46 10.78 2.38 -1.10
C SER A 46 10.27 1.47 0.02
N THR A 47 9.76 2.04 1.11
CA THR A 47 9.15 1.29 2.21
C THR A 47 7.89 0.55 1.74
N VAL A 48 7.05 1.19 0.94
CA VAL A 48 5.82 0.58 0.40
C VAL A 48 6.15 -0.58 -0.54
N TYR A 49 7.04 -0.39 -1.50
CA TYR A 49 7.41 -1.45 -2.44
C TYR A 49 8.13 -2.62 -1.75
N ASN A 50 8.97 -2.35 -0.74
CA ASN A 50 9.58 -3.41 0.05
C ASN A 50 8.53 -4.21 0.82
N ALA A 51 7.58 -3.55 1.47
CA ALA A 51 6.49 -4.22 2.19
C ALA A 51 5.62 -5.07 1.24
N ILE A 52 5.32 -4.57 0.03
CA ILE A 52 4.61 -5.31 -1.01
C ILE A 52 5.40 -6.56 -1.46
N SER A 53 6.72 -6.46 -1.57
CA SER A 53 7.58 -7.58 -1.95
C SER A 53 7.68 -8.63 -0.83
N GLU A 54 7.71 -8.19 0.43
CA GLU A 54 7.82 -9.07 1.60
C GLU A 54 6.49 -9.75 1.98
N ASP A 55 5.33 -9.16 1.63
CA ASP A 55 3.99 -9.68 1.94
C ASP A 55 3.16 -9.99 0.69
N PRO A 56 2.98 -11.28 0.33
CA PRO A 56 2.18 -11.70 -0.82
C PRO A 56 0.70 -11.28 -0.74
N LEU A 57 0.12 -11.18 0.45
CA LEU A 57 -1.27 -10.75 0.62
C LEU A 57 -1.40 -9.26 0.30
N LEU A 58 -0.46 -8.45 0.80
CA LEU A 58 -0.40 -7.03 0.51
C LEU A 58 -0.18 -6.79 -0.99
N SER A 59 0.71 -7.55 -1.61
CA SER A 59 0.96 -7.52 -3.06
C SER A 59 -0.30 -7.78 -3.87
N LYS A 60 -1.05 -8.83 -3.52
CA LYS A 60 -2.33 -9.15 -4.17
C LYS A 60 -3.33 -8.01 -4.05
N ARG A 61 -3.52 -7.47 -2.83
CA ARG A 61 -4.45 -6.35 -2.59
C ARG A 61 -4.06 -5.11 -3.37
N PHE A 62 -2.76 -4.80 -3.45
CA PHE A 62 -2.25 -3.68 -4.22
C PHE A 62 -2.49 -3.84 -5.73
N ALA A 63 -2.30 -5.05 -6.27
CA ALA A 63 -2.59 -5.36 -7.66
C ALA A 63 -4.09 -5.22 -7.98
N ASP A 64 -4.97 -5.72 -7.09
CA ASP A 64 -6.42 -5.57 -7.24
C ASP A 64 -6.86 -4.09 -7.20
N ALA A 65 -6.27 -3.28 -6.31
CA ALA A 65 -6.51 -1.84 -6.25
C ALA A 65 -6.06 -1.12 -7.53
N THR A 66 -4.89 -1.48 -8.06
CA THR A 66 -4.38 -0.90 -9.32
C THR A 66 -5.29 -1.24 -10.50
N ARG A 67 -5.80 -2.48 -10.58
CA ARG A 67 -6.78 -2.86 -11.59
C ARG A 67 -8.06 -2.02 -11.49
N THR A 68 -8.58 -1.85 -10.27
CA THR A 68 -9.76 -1.02 -10.00
C THR A 68 -9.55 0.43 -10.43
N ALA A 69 -8.35 0.97 -10.19
CA ALA A 69 -7.97 2.32 -10.59
C ALA A 69 -8.01 2.52 -12.11
N VAL A 70 -7.50 1.53 -12.85
CA VAL A 70 -7.52 1.52 -14.33
C VAL A 70 -8.95 1.48 -14.84
N GLU A 71 -9.78 0.61 -14.29
CA GLU A 71 -11.20 0.51 -14.64
C GLU A 71 -11.96 1.81 -14.37
N LYS A 72 -11.70 2.46 -13.23
CA LYS A 72 -12.31 3.76 -12.90
C LYS A 72 -11.84 4.89 -13.83
N ARG A 73 -10.55 4.94 -14.16
CA ARG A 73 -10.01 5.89 -15.15
C ARG A 73 -10.63 5.66 -16.53
N ALA A 74 -10.80 4.41 -16.95
CA ALA A 74 -11.45 4.10 -18.22
C ALA A 74 -12.92 4.56 -18.25
N LYS A 75 -13.64 4.45 -17.13
CA LYS A 75 -15.03 4.94 -16.99
C LYS A 75 -15.16 6.46 -16.85
N GLN A 76 -14.12 7.17 -16.44
CA GLN A 76 -14.13 8.65 -16.34
C GLN A 76 -13.87 9.35 -17.69
N SER A 77 -13.35 8.64 -18.68
CA SER A 77 -13.01 9.17 -20.01
C SER A 77 -14.04 8.81 -21.10
N ALA A 78 -15.22 8.30 -20.72
CA ALA A 78 -16.32 7.91 -21.60
C ALA A 78 -17.56 8.77 -21.33
#